data_AF-A0A957UM61-F1
#
_entry.id   AF-A0A957UM61-F1
#
_cell.length_a   1.000
_cell.length_b   1.000
_cell.length_c   1.000
_cell.angle_alpha   90.00
_cell.angle_beta   90.00
_cell.angle_gamma   90.00
#
_symmetry.space_group_name_H-M   'P 1'
#
loop_
_entity.id
_entity.type
_entity.pdbx_description
1 polymer ?
#
loop_
_entity_poly.entity_id
_entity_poly.type
_entity_poly.pdbx_seq_one_letter_code
_entity_poly.pdbx_strand_id
1 'polypeptide(L)'
;PLPDGAANVTSFMGLFSPTQQSYEIDVDGNGLVSPMTQNIAPMGISGPGATELTIRQGTPAHLSGLAVNQWSMQSFMTESYVADFGQLAGEFYLQGERLNGRIRNQTNYMLSDVVAVAGTQFKRLGELAPGQEMDVEFNGTEPQFINTGSGLSWQIYNPDPNMNPGVDPNVLNSRAMNLKRDILSAVEDTTLNAPWQNSGVPNDQWAQNVRLVAWLNAAPPDVHVAEREPQQQTTALLLTTFPLNLPESGPFTLPPGMLTANIVEHPADGSDCGRNSVYAQNGQFVVEFALPENVRNATIAKLQLALRQDDVRARPPQTELFDWQNESWVALENPVQGLNELTQTERLLSDDGRVQIRITDQSFSGCTYINLGFSGER
;
A
#
# COMPACT_ATOMS: atom_id res chain seq x y z
N PRO A 1 12.08 -3.24 -8.10
CA PRO A 1 13.04 -3.88 -9.03
C PRO A 1 12.29 -4.66 -10.10
N LEU A 2 12.77 -4.59 -11.33
CA LEU A 2 12.27 -5.33 -12.47
C LEU A 2 12.92 -6.72 -12.53
N PRO A 3 12.31 -7.70 -13.24
CA PRO A 3 12.84 -9.06 -13.33
C PRO A 3 14.23 -9.17 -13.98
N ASP A 4 14.71 -8.12 -14.64
CA ASP A 4 16.04 -8.04 -15.25
C ASP A 4 17.10 -7.46 -14.30
N GLY A 5 16.73 -7.09 -13.08
CA GLY A 5 17.64 -6.51 -12.08
C GLY A 5 17.72 -5.00 -12.09
N ALA A 6 16.94 -4.34 -12.94
CA ALA A 6 16.89 -2.90 -12.96
C ALA A 6 15.85 -2.32 -12.00
N ALA A 7 15.87 -1.02 -11.80
CA ALA A 7 14.86 -0.30 -11.04
C ALA A 7 14.50 1.04 -11.69
N ASN A 8 13.20 1.32 -11.75
CA ASN A 8 12.71 2.68 -11.97
C ASN A 8 12.91 3.47 -10.68
N VAL A 9 13.57 4.62 -10.78
CA VAL A 9 13.92 5.45 -9.64
C VAL A 9 13.47 6.88 -9.89
N THR A 10 12.55 7.34 -9.05
CA THR A 10 12.17 8.75 -8.95
C THR A 10 12.79 9.31 -7.68
N SER A 11 13.70 10.27 -7.84
CA SER A 11 14.41 10.88 -6.73
C SER A 11 13.99 12.34 -6.59
N PHE A 12 13.68 12.73 -5.36
CA PHE A 12 13.33 14.09 -4.99
C PHE A 12 14.47 14.69 -4.18
N MET A 13 14.96 15.85 -4.60
CA MET A 13 16.16 16.47 -4.06
C MET A 13 15.82 17.89 -3.61
N GLY A 14 16.37 18.28 -2.46
CA GLY A 14 16.19 19.62 -1.88
C GLY A 14 17.53 20.21 -1.47
N LEU A 15 17.84 21.39 -1.98
CA LEU A 15 19.00 22.16 -1.58
C LEU A 15 18.58 23.30 -0.65
N PHE A 16 19.01 23.25 0.60
CA PHE A 16 18.82 24.32 1.57
C PHE A 16 20.03 25.26 1.59
N SER A 17 19.80 26.57 1.59
CA SER A 17 20.86 27.58 1.64
C SER A 17 20.70 28.53 2.84
N PRO A 18 21.70 28.65 3.75
CA PRO A 18 21.66 29.61 4.86
C PRO A 18 21.91 31.06 4.43
N THR A 19 22.40 31.26 3.21
CA THR A 19 22.67 32.58 2.60
C THR A 19 22.02 32.66 1.23
N GLN A 20 21.85 33.87 0.69
CA GLN A 20 21.38 34.01 -0.69
C GLN A 20 22.55 33.73 -1.63
N GLN A 21 22.44 32.69 -2.46
CA GLN A 21 23.53 32.29 -3.35
C GLN A 21 23.02 31.49 -4.57
N SER A 22 23.76 31.56 -5.66
CA SER A 22 23.58 30.70 -6.83
C SER A 22 24.47 29.45 -6.75
N TYR A 23 23.92 28.32 -7.15
CA TYR A 23 24.56 27.01 -7.12
C TYR A 23 24.62 26.41 -8.51
N GLU A 24 25.66 25.61 -8.72
CA GLU A 24 25.79 24.68 -9.83
C GLU A 24 25.71 23.26 -9.27
N ILE A 25 24.89 22.43 -9.91
CA ILE A 25 24.62 21.06 -9.46
C ILE A 25 24.84 20.12 -10.63
N ASP A 26 25.58 19.06 -10.35
CA ASP A 26 25.73 17.93 -11.25
C ASP A 26 24.93 16.75 -10.70
N VAL A 27 24.10 16.17 -11.55
CA VAL A 27 23.30 14.98 -11.25
C VAL A 27 23.81 13.86 -12.13
N ASP A 28 24.34 12.82 -11.50
CA ASP A 28 24.90 11.68 -12.20
C ASP A 28 23.82 10.80 -12.84
N GLY A 29 24.23 10.00 -13.83
CA GLY A 29 23.35 9.08 -14.53
C GLY A 29 22.55 9.72 -15.66
N ASN A 30 21.61 8.94 -16.20
CA ASN A 30 20.87 9.26 -17.42
C ASN A 30 19.42 9.72 -17.13
N GLY A 31 19.17 10.19 -15.90
CA GLY A 31 17.84 10.60 -15.47
C GLY A 31 17.41 11.93 -16.09
N LEU A 32 16.11 12.09 -16.33
CA LEU A 32 15.55 13.37 -16.73
C LEU A 32 15.40 14.25 -15.50
N VAL A 33 16.19 15.33 -15.43
CA VAL A 33 16.10 16.30 -14.33
C VAL A 33 15.04 17.34 -14.63
N SER A 34 14.15 17.59 -13.67
CA SER A 34 13.09 18.61 -13.77
C SER A 34 12.98 19.42 -12.48
N PRO A 35 12.73 20.74 -12.55
CA PRO A 35 12.44 21.53 -11.36
C PRO A 35 11.10 21.08 -10.76
N MET A 36 11.00 21.02 -9.43
CA MET A 36 9.71 20.82 -8.79
C MET A 36 8.98 22.16 -8.77
N THR A 37 8.02 22.35 -9.68
CA THR A 37 7.17 23.54 -9.63
C THR A 37 6.24 23.43 -8.44
N GLN A 38 6.14 24.49 -7.64
CA GLN A 38 5.04 24.64 -6.68
C GLN A 38 3.75 24.94 -7.46
N ASN A 39 3.19 23.94 -8.15
CA ASN A 39 1.87 24.05 -8.75
C ASN A 39 0.79 23.94 -7.66
N ILE A 40 0.73 24.94 -6.78
CA ILE A 40 -0.43 25.21 -5.93
C ILE A 40 -0.70 26.71 -5.95
N ALA A 41 -1.34 27.16 -7.03
CA ALA A 41 -2.21 28.32 -7.02
C ALA A 41 -3.21 28.23 -8.19
N PRO A 42 -4.49 27.89 -7.94
CA PRO A 42 -5.56 27.94 -8.95
C PRO A 42 -5.86 29.37 -9.43
N MET A 43 -5.28 30.36 -8.76
CA MET A 43 -5.37 31.78 -9.06
C MET A 43 -3.94 32.32 -9.12
N GLY A 44 -3.48 32.63 -10.33
CA GLY A 44 -2.11 33.00 -10.65
C GLY A 44 -1.48 33.99 -9.67
N ILE A 45 -0.61 33.46 -8.81
CA ILE A 45 0.44 34.22 -8.14
C ILE A 45 1.73 33.52 -8.57
N SER A 46 2.34 34.06 -9.62
CA SER A 46 3.72 33.76 -9.98
C SER A 46 4.61 33.96 -8.76
N GLY A 47 5.18 32.87 -8.24
CA GLY A 47 6.22 32.94 -7.21
C GLY A 47 7.40 33.80 -7.66
N PRO A 48 8.12 34.43 -6.73
CA PRO A 48 9.12 35.45 -7.05
C PRO A 48 10.33 34.84 -7.76
N GLY A 49 10.66 35.42 -8.91
CA GLY A 49 11.95 35.28 -9.58
C GLY A 49 12.09 34.01 -10.42
N ALA A 50 11.73 34.11 -11.70
CA ALA A 50 12.35 33.27 -12.73
C ALA A 50 13.86 33.54 -12.69
N THR A 51 14.57 32.78 -11.88
CA THR A 51 15.99 32.56 -12.05
C THR A 51 16.14 31.85 -13.39
N GLU A 52 17.15 32.24 -14.17
CA GLU A 52 17.49 31.62 -15.44
C GLU A 52 18.14 30.25 -15.16
N LEU A 53 17.37 29.35 -14.52
CA LEU A 53 17.77 27.98 -14.27
C LEU A 53 17.92 27.31 -15.63
N THR A 54 19.17 27.00 -15.98
CA THR A 54 19.49 26.27 -17.19
C THR A 54 19.82 24.84 -16.82
N ILE A 55 19.02 23.90 -17.33
CA ILE A 55 19.24 22.46 -17.18
C ILE A 55 19.77 21.93 -18.50
N ARG A 56 21.01 21.44 -18.51
CA ARG A 56 21.58 20.70 -19.64
C ARG A 56 21.53 19.22 -19.34
N GLN A 57 20.61 18.51 -19.98
CA GLN A 57 20.50 17.06 -19.87
C GLN A 57 21.75 16.39 -20.45
N GLY A 58 22.28 15.38 -19.77
CA GLY A 58 23.51 14.70 -20.12
C GLY A 58 23.86 13.64 -19.08
N THR A 59 25.08 13.11 -19.15
CA THR A 59 25.63 12.16 -18.19
C THR A 59 27.00 12.68 -17.73
N PRO A 60 27.06 13.54 -16.70
CA PRO A 60 25.95 13.99 -15.83
C PRO A 60 25.06 15.08 -16.44
N ALA A 61 23.89 15.29 -15.86
CA ALA A 61 23.05 16.46 -16.11
C ALA A 61 23.57 17.65 -15.31
N HIS A 62 23.67 18.82 -15.95
CA HIS A 62 24.23 20.03 -15.36
C HIS A 62 23.15 21.09 -15.15
N LEU A 63 22.97 21.51 -13.89
CA LEU A 63 22.06 22.59 -13.51
C LEU A 63 22.90 23.81 -13.16
N SER A 64 22.62 24.94 -13.81
CA SER A 64 23.31 26.21 -13.59
C SER A 64 22.30 27.34 -13.39
N GLY A 65 22.69 28.35 -12.62
CA GLY A 65 21.80 29.48 -12.32
C GLY A 65 20.74 29.18 -11.25
N LEU A 66 20.90 28.13 -10.45
CA LEU A 66 19.99 27.82 -9.33
C LEU A 66 20.22 28.81 -8.18
N ALA A 67 19.52 29.95 -8.20
CA ALA A 67 19.58 30.89 -7.08
C ALA A 67 18.64 30.48 -5.95
N VAL A 68 19.20 30.29 -4.76
CA VAL A 68 18.47 29.95 -3.54
C VAL A 68 18.53 31.15 -2.61
N ASN A 69 17.37 31.60 -2.13
CA ASN A 69 17.29 32.68 -1.15
C ASN A 69 17.85 32.24 0.21
N GLN A 70 18.24 33.21 1.03
CA GLN A 70 18.67 32.94 2.40
C GLN A 70 17.55 32.23 3.20
N TRP A 71 17.93 31.20 3.95
CA TRP A 71 17.03 30.35 4.76
C TRP A 71 15.90 29.72 3.93
N SER A 72 16.16 29.46 2.65
CA SER A 72 15.19 28.88 1.73
C SER A 72 15.69 27.55 1.16
N MET A 73 14.76 26.76 0.65
CA MET A 73 15.02 25.51 -0.04
C MET A 73 14.56 25.60 -1.49
N GLN A 74 15.33 25.02 -2.40
CA GLN A 74 14.90 24.76 -3.78
C GLN A 74 14.90 23.26 -4.03
N SER A 75 13.88 22.78 -4.76
CA SER A 75 13.68 21.37 -4.99
C SER A 75 13.63 21.02 -6.48
N PHE A 76 14.16 19.86 -6.80
CA PHE A 76 14.15 19.28 -8.14
C PHE A 76 13.92 17.78 -8.03
N MET A 77 13.46 17.19 -9.13
CA MET A 77 13.21 15.76 -9.23
C MET A 77 14.00 15.18 -10.40
N THR A 78 14.28 13.89 -10.31
CA THR A 78 14.93 13.14 -11.38
C THR A 78 14.18 11.83 -11.59
N GLU A 79 13.82 11.54 -12.82
CA GLU A 79 13.24 10.26 -13.21
C GLU A 79 14.28 9.47 -13.99
N SER A 80 14.66 8.31 -13.48
CA SER A 80 15.81 7.55 -13.98
C SER A 80 15.58 6.05 -13.95
N TYR A 81 16.52 5.34 -14.57
CA TYR A 81 16.60 3.89 -14.61
C TYR A 81 17.96 3.44 -14.11
N VAL A 82 17.98 2.60 -13.08
CA VAL A 82 19.22 2.01 -12.54
C VAL A 82 19.29 0.56 -13.02
N ALA A 83 20.18 0.27 -13.96
CA ALA A 83 20.28 -1.05 -14.59
C ALA A 83 20.76 -2.14 -13.60
N ASP A 84 21.71 -1.82 -12.73
CA ASP A 84 22.38 -2.78 -11.85
C ASP A 84 21.90 -2.67 -10.39
N PHE A 85 20.62 -2.35 -10.16
CA PHE A 85 20.06 -2.27 -8.81
C PHE A 85 20.10 -3.65 -8.10
N GLY A 86 19.98 -4.72 -8.89
CA GLY A 86 19.83 -6.09 -8.44
C GLY A 86 18.37 -6.43 -8.20
N GLN A 87 18.13 -7.62 -7.63
CA GLN A 87 16.79 -8.17 -7.52
C GLN A 87 16.40 -8.45 -6.07
N LEU A 88 15.10 -8.42 -5.81
CA LEU A 88 14.57 -9.12 -4.65
C LEU A 88 13.87 -10.36 -5.19
N ALA A 89 14.35 -11.52 -4.77
CA ALA A 89 13.68 -12.77 -5.07
C ALA A 89 12.70 -13.09 -3.93
N GLY A 90 11.53 -13.58 -4.29
CA GLY A 90 10.50 -13.90 -3.32
C GLY A 90 9.54 -14.94 -3.86
N GLU A 91 9.25 -15.94 -3.04
CA GLU A 91 8.28 -16.98 -3.35
C GLU A 91 7.29 -17.07 -2.20
N PHE A 92 6.00 -16.98 -2.51
CA PHE A 92 4.93 -17.05 -1.53
C PHE A 92 3.90 -18.07 -1.97
N TYR A 93 3.39 -18.83 -1.01
CA TYR A 93 2.40 -19.88 -1.22
C TYR A 93 1.47 -20.00 -0.02
N LEU A 94 0.24 -20.47 -0.29
CA LEU A 94 -0.69 -20.85 0.77
C LEU A 94 -0.52 -22.32 1.12
N GLN A 95 -0.44 -22.60 2.42
CA GLN A 95 -0.49 -23.95 2.96
C GLN A 95 -1.58 -24.01 4.04
N GLY A 96 -2.74 -24.55 3.67
CA GLY A 96 -3.95 -24.43 4.50
C GLY A 96 -4.34 -22.96 4.67
N GLU A 97 -4.45 -22.50 5.92
CA GLU A 97 -4.77 -21.11 6.27
C GLU A 97 -3.52 -20.24 6.49
N ARG A 98 -2.32 -20.75 6.21
CA ARG A 98 -1.07 -20.02 6.44
C ARG A 98 -0.47 -19.57 5.12
N LEU A 99 -0.17 -18.28 5.03
CA LEU A 99 0.65 -17.75 3.95
C LEU A 99 2.10 -17.87 4.37
N ASN A 100 2.85 -18.67 3.63
CA ASN A 100 4.27 -18.86 3.82
C ASN A 100 5.03 -18.29 2.65
N GLY A 101 6.26 -17.86 2.89
CA GLY A 101 7.15 -17.50 1.81
C GLY A 101 8.55 -17.26 2.29
N ARG A 102 9.42 -17.02 1.33
CA ARG A 102 10.80 -16.65 1.56
C ARG A 102 11.15 -15.46 0.69
N ILE A 103 11.89 -14.52 1.27
CA ILE A 103 12.48 -13.41 0.54
C ILE A 103 13.99 -13.49 0.60
N ARG A 104 14.64 -13.11 -0.50
CA ARG A 104 16.09 -13.01 -0.62
C ARG A 104 16.48 -11.67 -1.19
N ASN A 105 17.39 -10.98 -0.50
CA ASN A 105 17.98 -9.77 -1.02
C ASN A 105 19.12 -10.12 -1.98
N GLN A 106 18.88 -9.94 -3.28
CA GLN A 106 19.89 -10.05 -4.35
C GLN A 106 20.24 -8.67 -4.91
N THR A 107 19.96 -7.61 -4.14
CA THR A 107 20.44 -6.25 -4.42
C THR A 107 21.82 -6.07 -3.79
N ASN A 108 22.51 -5.01 -4.21
CA ASN A 108 23.79 -4.62 -3.62
C ASN A 108 23.63 -3.80 -2.32
N TYR A 109 22.39 -3.58 -1.86
CA TYR A 109 22.08 -2.66 -0.78
C TYR A 109 21.61 -3.39 0.48
N MET A 110 22.02 -2.88 1.65
CA MET A 110 21.38 -3.23 2.91
C MET A 110 19.96 -2.65 2.92
N LEU A 111 18.97 -3.51 3.13
CA LEU A 111 17.59 -3.09 3.29
C LEU A 111 17.27 -2.99 4.78
N SER A 112 16.77 -1.84 5.20
CA SER A 112 16.36 -1.55 6.57
C SER A 112 14.83 -1.44 6.66
N ASP A 113 14.29 -1.68 7.87
CA ASP A 113 12.85 -1.61 8.14
C ASP A 113 12.01 -2.34 7.08
N VAL A 114 12.43 -3.57 6.76
CA VAL A 114 11.75 -4.43 5.80
C VAL A 114 10.41 -4.87 6.39
N VAL A 115 9.34 -4.66 5.64
CA VAL A 115 7.96 -5.03 5.99
C VAL A 115 7.35 -5.80 4.83
N ALA A 116 6.85 -7.00 5.12
CA ALA A 116 5.99 -7.74 4.21
C ALA A 116 4.52 -7.39 4.48
N VAL A 117 3.73 -7.23 3.44
CA VAL A 117 2.30 -6.88 3.52
C VAL A 117 1.51 -7.85 2.66
N ALA A 118 0.56 -8.55 3.25
CA ALA A 118 -0.33 -9.48 2.56
C ALA A 118 -1.79 -9.15 2.91
N GLY A 119 -2.58 -8.75 1.91
CA GLY A 119 -3.95 -8.31 2.16
C GLY A 119 -3.99 -7.08 3.08
N THR A 120 -4.69 -7.21 4.21
CA THR A 120 -4.77 -6.23 5.30
C THR A 120 -3.78 -6.49 6.45
N GLN A 121 -2.90 -7.49 6.32
CA GLN A 121 -1.91 -7.85 7.33
C GLN A 121 -0.52 -7.34 6.93
N PHE A 122 0.32 -7.02 7.92
CA PHE A 122 1.74 -6.74 7.70
C PHE A 122 2.61 -7.43 8.76
N LYS A 123 3.87 -7.66 8.40
CA LYS A 123 4.89 -8.25 9.28
C LYS A 123 6.21 -7.50 9.10
N ARG A 124 6.74 -6.98 10.20
CA ARG A 124 8.08 -6.39 10.25
C ARG A 124 9.13 -7.50 10.28
N LEU A 125 10.07 -7.44 9.36
CA LEU A 125 11.16 -8.42 9.19
C LEU A 125 12.51 -7.86 9.67
N GLY A 126 12.63 -6.54 9.84
CA GLY A 126 13.84 -5.90 10.33
C GLY A 126 14.80 -5.55 9.20
N GLU A 127 16.06 -5.94 9.32
CA GLU A 127 17.10 -5.67 8.31
C GLU A 127 17.37 -6.91 7.44
N LEU A 128 17.66 -6.69 6.16
CA LEU A 128 17.99 -7.73 5.19
C LEU A 128 19.24 -7.34 4.41
N ALA A 129 20.37 -7.95 4.77
CA ALA A 129 21.66 -7.70 4.12
C ALA A 129 21.72 -8.26 2.69
N PRO A 130 22.61 -7.75 1.82
CA PRO A 130 22.88 -8.36 0.52
C PRO A 130 23.20 -9.86 0.66
N GLY A 131 22.51 -10.69 -0.12
CA GLY A 131 22.62 -12.14 -0.11
C GLY A 131 21.81 -12.87 0.98
N GLN A 132 21.28 -12.15 1.97
CA GLN A 132 20.52 -12.72 3.08
C GLN A 132 19.12 -13.20 2.64
N GLU A 133 18.65 -14.25 3.29
CA GLU A 133 17.29 -14.79 3.17
C GLU A 133 16.52 -14.62 4.49
N MET A 134 15.20 -14.40 4.39
CA MET A 134 14.29 -14.43 5.52
C MET A 134 13.00 -15.16 5.16
N ASP A 135 12.53 -16.00 6.08
CA ASP A 135 11.22 -16.63 5.96
C ASP A 135 10.13 -15.67 6.46
N VAL A 136 9.02 -15.66 5.75
CA VAL A 136 7.85 -14.81 6.00
C VAL A 136 6.66 -15.71 6.21
N GLU A 137 5.88 -15.39 7.24
CA GLU A 137 4.71 -16.19 7.58
C GLU A 137 3.61 -15.29 8.14
N PHE A 138 2.42 -15.42 7.58
CA PHE A 138 1.18 -14.84 8.09
C PHE A 138 0.22 -15.95 8.50
N ASN A 139 -0.34 -15.82 9.70
CA ASN A 139 -1.42 -16.70 10.16
C ASN A 139 -2.75 -16.13 9.62
N GLY A 140 -3.43 -16.88 8.75
CA GLY A 140 -4.70 -16.47 8.16
C GLY A 140 -5.94 -16.72 9.04
N THR A 141 -5.77 -17.37 10.21
CA THR A 141 -6.86 -17.63 11.17
C THR A 141 -7.33 -16.41 11.93
N GLU A 142 -6.45 -15.41 12.10
CA GLU A 142 -6.81 -14.16 12.74
C GLU A 142 -6.79 -13.09 11.66
N PRO A 143 -7.95 -12.57 11.23
CA PRO A 143 -7.96 -11.28 10.59
C PRO A 143 -7.37 -10.34 11.63
N GLN A 144 -6.10 -9.99 11.44
CA GLN A 144 -5.49 -8.87 12.13
C GLN A 144 -6.21 -7.69 11.52
N PHE A 145 -7.41 -7.39 12.01
CA PHE A 145 -8.17 -6.23 11.61
C PHE A 145 -7.45 -5.02 12.23
N ILE A 146 -6.24 -4.75 11.76
CA ILE A 146 -5.48 -3.56 12.09
C ILE A 146 -5.82 -2.59 10.97
N ASN A 147 -7.09 -2.26 10.85
CA ASN A 147 -7.57 -1.27 9.92
C ASN A 147 -8.37 -0.30 10.79
N THR A 148 -7.82 0.88 11.02
CA THR A 148 -8.47 2.00 11.71
C THR A 148 -8.91 3.08 10.71
N GLY A 149 -9.21 2.64 9.48
CA GLY A 149 -9.48 3.50 8.33
C GLY A 149 -8.26 4.33 7.88
N SER A 150 -7.10 4.00 8.41
CA SER A 150 -5.84 4.69 8.19
C SER A 150 -4.98 3.95 7.17
N GLY A 151 -4.29 4.69 6.29
CA GLY A 151 -3.38 4.14 5.29
C GLY A 151 -2.34 3.16 5.84
N LEU A 152 -1.79 2.32 4.97
CA LEU A 152 -0.81 1.28 5.33
C LEU A 152 0.43 1.90 6.00
N SER A 153 0.85 3.09 5.57
CA SER A 153 1.89 3.90 6.20
C SER A 153 1.62 4.16 7.68
N TRP A 154 0.41 4.59 8.03
CA TRP A 154 0.02 4.80 9.42
C TRP A 154 0.07 3.49 10.20
N GLN A 155 -0.48 2.40 9.65
CA GLN A 155 -0.51 1.09 10.32
C GLN A 155 0.90 0.58 10.63
N ILE A 156 1.79 0.65 9.65
CA ILE A 156 3.19 0.25 9.82
C ILE A 156 3.81 1.09 10.93
N TYR A 157 3.71 2.43 10.90
CA TYR A 157 4.43 3.30 11.85
C TYR A 157 3.63 3.76 13.07
N ASN A 158 2.50 3.12 13.39
CA ASN A 158 1.68 3.52 14.54
C ASN A 158 2.39 3.19 15.87
N PRO A 159 2.60 4.17 16.78
CA PRO A 159 3.24 3.93 18.07
C PRO A 159 2.40 3.09 19.05
N ASP A 160 1.15 2.75 18.74
CA ASP A 160 0.30 1.90 19.59
C ASP A 160 0.91 0.48 19.74
N PRO A 161 1.26 0.04 20.96
CA PRO A 161 1.84 -1.27 21.20
C PRO A 161 0.90 -2.44 20.87
N ASN A 162 -0.42 -2.20 20.77
CA ASN A 162 -1.36 -3.22 20.30
C ASN A 162 -1.26 -3.44 18.79
N MET A 163 -0.86 -2.41 18.02
CA MET A 163 -0.67 -2.50 16.57
C MET A 163 0.75 -2.90 16.20
N ASN A 164 1.75 -2.41 16.93
CA ASN A 164 3.16 -2.72 16.74
C ASN A 164 3.75 -3.35 18.00
N PRO A 165 3.35 -4.60 18.33
CA PRO A 165 3.84 -5.28 19.53
C PRO A 165 5.35 -5.52 19.45
N GLY A 166 6.05 -5.26 20.55
CA GLY A 166 7.49 -5.47 20.67
C GLY A 166 8.37 -4.37 20.05
N VAL A 167 7.77 -3.31 19.49
CA VAL A 167 8.50 -2.12 19.03
C VAL A 167 8.36 -1.02 20.06
N ASP A 168 9.47 -0.33 20.40
CA ASP A 168 9.42 0.83 21.30
C ASP A 168 8.63 1.98 20.64
N PRO A 169 7.52 2.45 21.26
CA PRO A 169 6.73 3.56 20.74
C PRO A 169 7.55 4.84 20.47
N ASN A 170 8.63 5.08 21.21
CA ASN A 170 9.50 6.24 21.01
C ASN A 170 10.28 6.16 19.69
N VAL A 171 10.62 4.95 19.25
CA VAL A 171 11.27 4.73 17.95
C VAL A 171 10.30 5.10 16.83
N LEU A 172 9.05 4.66 16.92
CA LEU A 172 8.01 4.96 15.92
C LEU A 172 7.63 6.45 15.89
N ASN A 173 7.75 7.15 17.02
CA ASN A 173 7.57 8.61 17.09
C ASN A 173 8.79 9.43 16.67
N SER A 174 9.92 8.78 16.34
CA SER A 174 11.14 9.48 15.95
C SER A 174 10.96 10.27 14.65
N ARG A 175 11.76 11.34 14.46
CA ARG A 175 11.76 12.12 13.21
C ARG A 175 12.04 11.25 11.98
N ALA A 176 12.91 10.25 12.10
CA ALA A 176 13.22 9.31 11.03
C ALA A 176 12.01 8.47 10.63
N MET A 177 11.26 7.93 11.60
CA MET A 177 10.06 7.14 11.32
C MET A 177 8.91 7.99 10.80
N ASN A 178 8.75 9.23 11.28
CA ASN A 178 7.79 10.17 10.71
C ASN A 178 8.09 10.47 9.24
N LEU A 179 9.35 10.71 8.88
CA LEU A 179 9.75 10.89 7.47
C LEU A 179 9.43 9.66 6.62
N LYS A 180 9.71 8.45 7.12
CA LYS A 180 9.38 7.20 6.44
C LYS A 180 7.87 7.03 6.23
N ARG A 181 7.07 7.37 7.25
CA ARG A 181 5.61 7.37 7.16
C ARG A 181 5.13 8.35 6.10
N ASP A 182 5.62 9.59 6.11
CA ASP A 182 5.16 10.64 5.20
C ASP A 182 5.52 10.31 3.73
N ILE A 183 6.72 9.78 3.47
CA ILE A 183 7.13 9.31 2.13
C ILE A 183 6.23 8.15 1.68
N LEU A 184 6.01 7.14 2.54
CA LEU A 184 5.17 6.00 2.18
C LEU A 184 3.72 6.43 1.95
N SER A 185 3.19 7.34 2.77
CA SER A 185 1.85 7.93 2.60
C SER A 185 1.71 8.66 1.26
N ALA A 186 2.72 9.44 0.86
CA ALA A 186 2.70 10.13 -0.43
C ALA A 186 2.66 9.17 -1.62
N VAL A 187 3.39 8.05 -1.53
CA VAL A 187 3.33 6.99 -2.54
C VAL A 187 1.98 6.26 -2.48
N GLU A 188 1.43 6.06 -1.28
CA GLU A 188 0.11 5.48 -1.11
C GLU A 188 -0.97 6.33 -1.77
N ASP A 189 -1.02 7.63 -1.52
CA ASP A 189 -2.04 8.53 -2.08
C ASP A 189 -1.96 8.66 -3.61
N THR A 190 -0.75 8.52 -4.18
CA THR A 190 -0.52 8.66 -5.62
C THR A 190 -0.61 7.35 -6.40
N THR A 191 -0.33 6.20 -5.77
CA THR A 191 -0.21 4.91 -6.47
C THR A 191 -1.02 3.76 -5.85
N LEU A 192 -1.41 3.85 -4.57
CA LEU A 192 -2.03 2.72 -3.83
C LEU A 192 -3.44 3.01 -3.30
N ASN A 193 -3.85 4.28 -3.18
CA ASN A 193 -5.11 4.76 -2.63
C ASN A 193 -5.40 6.16 -3.20
N ALA A 194 -5.64 6.31 -4.51
CA ALA A 194 -6.15 7.57 -5.03
C ALA A 194 -7.55 7.81 -4.42
N PRO A 195 -7.74 8.74 -3.45
CA PRO A 195 -9.01 8.91 -2.75
C PRO A 195 -10.10 9.53 -3.65
N TRP A 196 -9.75 9.84 -4.90
CA TRP A 196 -10.59 10.55 -5.87
C TRP A 196 -10.83 9.75 -7.16
N GLN A 197 -10.32 8.52 -7.29
CA GLN A 197 -10.65 7.68 -8.44
C GLN A 197 -11.87 6.81 -8.16
N ASN A 198 -13.02 7.47 -8.34
CA ASN A 198 -14.27 6.88 -8.81
C ASN A 198 -14.04 6.23 -10.19
N SER A 199 -13.30 5.13 -10.24
CA SER A 199 -13.10 4.36 -11.46
C SER A 199 -13.27 2.91 -11.09
N GLY A 200 -14.40 2.34 -11.51
CA GLY A 200 -14.71 0.91 -11.44
C GLY A 200 -13.79 0.08 -12.33
N VAL A 201 -12.49 0.22 -12.14
CA VAL A 201 -11.45 -0.65 -12.63
C VAL A 201 -11.13 -1.59 -11.47
N PRO A 202 -11.47 -2.88 -11.54
CA PRO A 202 -11.07 -3.84 -10.53
C PRO A 202 -9.54 -3.90 -10.55
N ASN A 203 -8.87 -3.34 -9.54
CA ASN A 203 -7.45 -3.64 -9.33
C ASN A 203 -7.32 -5.03 -8.70
N ASP A 204 -7.75 -6.06 -9.45
CA ASP A 204 -7.60 -7.49 -9.15
C ASP A 204 -6.11 -7.88 -8.99
N GLN A 205 -5.19 -7.05 -9.50
CA GLN A 205 -3.75 -7.26 -9.42
C GLN A 205 -3.17 -7.14 -8.00
N TRP A 206 -3.93 -6.64 -7.01
CA TRP A 206 -3.41 -6.48 -5.63
C TRP A 206 -4.02 -7.42 -4.61
N ALA A 207 -5.11 -8.11 -4.95
CA ALA A 207 -5.82 -9.02 -4.06
C ALA A 207 -5.07 -10.37 -3.83
N GLN A 208 -3.98 -10.62 -4.58
CA GLN A 208 -3.21 -11.86 -4.50
C GLN A 208 -1.69 -11.66 -4.51
N ASN A 209 -1.21 -10.49 -4.11
CA ASN A 209 0.22 -10.22 -4.07
C ASN A 209 0.70 -9.96 -2.65
N VAL A 210 1.90 -10.45 -2.34
CA VAL A 210 2.64 -10.04 -1.16
C VAL A 210 3.50 -8.85 -1.54
N ARG A 211 3.30 -7.72 -0.88
CA ARG A 211 4.09 -6.50 -1.07
C ARG A 211 5.25 -6.50 -0.10
N LEU A 212 6.39 -6.01 -0.55
CA LEU A 212 7.51 -5.70 0.31
C LEU A 212 7.77 -4.19 0.28
N VAL A 213 7.84 -3.62 1.49
CA VAL A 213 8.25 -2.25 1.74
C VAL A 213 9.61 -2.31 2.44
N ALA A 214 10.61 -1.60 1.94
CA ALA A 214 11.92 -1.56 2.56
C ALA A 214 12.57 -0.19 2.38
N TRP A 215 13.58 0.12 3.18
CA TRP A 215 14.28 1.40 3.15
C TRP A 215 15.77 1.24 2.90
N LEU A 216 16.31 2.17 2.11
CA LEU A 216 17.73 2.29 1.86
C LEU A 216 18.23 3.63 2.42
N ASN A 217 19.46 3.64 2.91
CA ASN A 217 20.18 4.88 3.26
C ASN A 217 21.00 5.42 2.07
N ALA A 218 20.66 5.00 0.85
CA ALA A 218 21.22 5.45 -0.41
C ALA A 218 20.07 5.70 -1.39
N ALA A 219 20.16 6.78 -2.17
CA ALA A 219 19.15 7.14 -3.17
C ALA A 219 19.88 7.61 -4.44
N PRO A 220 20.11 6.70 -5.41
CA PRO A 220 20.62 7.12 -6.70
C PRO A 220 19.61 8.08 -7.38
N PRO A 221 20.03 8.99 -8.26
CA PRO A 221 21.42 9.24 -8.65
C PRO A 221 22.23 10.00 -7.60
N ASP A 222 23.56 9.94 -7.71
CA ASP A 222 24.46 10.79 -6.93
C ASP A 222 24.35 12.25 -7.41
N VAL A 223 24.46 13.17 -6.45
CA VAL A 223 24.26 14.60 -6.68
C VAL A 223 25.42 15.36 -6.06
N HIS A 224 26.06 16.20 -6.86
CA HIS A 224 27.21 16.99 -6.46
C HIS A 224 26.89 18.48 -6.59
N VAL A 225 27.30 19.25 -5.58
CA VAL A 225 27.26 20.71 -5.65
C VAL A 225 28.66 21.18 -5.98
N ALA A 226 28.82 21.92 -7.08
CA ALA A 226 30.12 22.34 -7.56
C ALA A 226 30.93 23.04 -6.44
N GLU A 227 32.18 22.59 -6.27
CA GLU A 227 33.14 23.12 -5.29
C GLU A 227 32.69 23.03 -3.81
N ARG A 228 31.72 22.16 -3.49
CA ARG A 228 31.12 22.07 -2.14
C ARG A 228 30.80 20.63 -1.75
N GLU A 229 30.86 20.38 -0.44
CA GLU A 229 30.45 19.13 0.21
C GLU A 229 29.35 19.46 1.24
N PRO A 230 28.10 19.67 0.80
CA PRO A 230 27.00 19.96 1.72
C PRO A 230 26.71 18.74 2.62
N GLN A 231 26.13 19.00 3.80
CA GLN A 231 25.59 17.90 4.59
C GLN A 231 24.43 17.25 3.84
N GLN A 232 24.56 15.95 3.55
CA GLN A 232 23.55 15.17 2.84
C GLN A 232 22.73 14.32 3.82
N GLN A 233 21.41 14.30 3.62
CA GLN A 233 20.51 13.35 4.25
C GLN A 233 19.76 12.60 3.16
N THR A 234 19.86 11.28 3.16
CA THR A 234 19.35 10.44 2.09
C THR A 234 18.56 9.27 2.67
N THR A 235 17.41 9.03 2.07
CA THR A 235 16.59 7.83 2.30
C THR A 235 15.88 7.50 1.00
N ALA A 236 15.67 6.21 0.73
CA ALA A 236 14.88 5.76 -0.40
C ALA A 236 13.91 4.67 0.04
N LEU A 237 12.72 4.71 -0.55
CA LEU A 237 11.69 3.70 -0.39
C LEU A 237 11.80 2.68 -1.53
N LEU A 238 11.93 1.40 -1.17
CA LEU A 238 11.85 0.29 -2.10
C LEU A 238 10.50 -0.39 -1.95
N LEU A 239 9.75 -0.43 -3.05
CA LEU A 239 8.49 -1.14 -3.17
C LEU A 239 8.60 -2.23 -4.23
N THR A 240 8.13 -3.42 -3.91
CA THR A 240 8.00 -4.53 -4.87
C THR A 240 6.83 -5.44 -4.48
N THR A 241 6.33 -6.20 -5.45
CA THR A 241 5.25 -7.18 -5.28
C THR A 241 5.73 -8.56 -5.69
N PHE A 242 5.20 -9.58 -5.03
CA PHE A 242 5.41 -10.99 -5.35
C PHE A 242 4.07 -11.68 -5.54
N PRO A 243 3.92 -12.53 -6.57
CA PRO A 243 2.72 -13.32 -6.75
C PRO A 243 2.53 -14.31 -5.61
N LEU A 244 1.28 -14.44 -5.14
CA LEU A 244 0.89 -15.52 -4.25
C LEU A 244 0.52 -16.74 -5.08
N ASN A 245 1.31 -17.81 -4.96
CA ASN A 245 1.03 -19.06 -5.64
C ASN A 245 -0.03 -19.86 -4.86
N LEU A 246 -1.16 -20.08 -5.49
CA LEU A 246 -2.18 -21.00 -5.00
C LEU A 246 -1.83 -22.44 -5.42
N PRO A 247 -2.20 -23.45 -4.61
CA PRO A 247 -2.02 -24.85 -5.01
C PRO A 247 -2.61 -25.12 -6.41
N GLU A 248 -1.90 -25.88 -7.24
CA GLU A 248 -2.37 -26.27 -8.57
C GLU A 248 -3.50 -27.29 -8.51
N SER A 249 -3.55 -28.09 -7.44
CA SER A 249 -4.59 -29.09 -7.19
C SER A 249 -4.82 -29.29 -5.69
N GLY A 250 -5.99 -29.80 -5.33
CA GLY A 250 -6.35 -30.13 -3.96
C GLY A 250 -6.88 -28.94 -3.15
N PRO A 251 -6.98 -29.09 -1.82
CA PRO A 251 -7.65 -28.10 -0.97
C PRO A 251 -6.79 -26.84 -0.77
N PHE A 252 -7.45 -25.70 -0.75
CA PHE A 252 -6.82 -24.42 -0.45
C PHE A 252 -7.77 -23.49 0.32
N THR A 253 -7.21 -22.55 1.07
CA THR A 253 -7.96 -21.51 1.79
C THR A 253 -7.33 -20.16 1.56
N LEU A 254 -8.11 -19.20 1.06
CA LEU A 254 -7.75 -17.79 1.04
C LEU A 254 -8.39 -17.10 2.25
N PRO A 255 -7.59 -16.60 3.22
CA PRO A 255 -8.14 -16.00 4.44
C PRO A 255 -8.83 -14.65 4.15
N PRO A 256 -9.80 -14.24 5.00
CA PRO A 256 -10.39 -12.91 4.90
C PRO A 256 -9.34 -11.80 4.99
N GLY A 257 -9.46 -10.81 4.10
CA GLY A 257 -8.58 -9.64 4.05
C GLY A 257 -7.58 -9.68 2.90
N MET A 258 -7.49 -10.80 2.19
CA MET A 258 -6.72 -10.89 0.95
C MET A 258 -7.47 -10.28 -0.24
N LEU A 259 -8.79 -10.44 -0.30
CA LEU A 259 -9.63 -9.85 -1.34
C LEU A 259 -9.86 -8.35 -1.13
N THR A 260 -10.02 -7.62 -2.23
CA THR A 260 -10.46 -6.21 -2.22
C THR A 260 -11.97 -6.15 -2.42
N ALA A 261 -12.63 -5.31 -1.62
CA ALA A 261 -14.04 -4.96 -1.78
C ALA A 261 -14.17 -3.77 -2.74
N ASN A 262 -15.08 -3.87 -3.69
CA ASN A 262 -15.53 -2.76 -4.52
C ASN A 262 -16.88 -2.26 -3.98
N ILE A 263 -17.02 -0.98 -3.72
CA ILE A 263 -18.31 -0.42 -3.32
C ILE A 263 -19.12 -0.14 -4.60
N VAL A 264 -20.27 -0.80 -4.74
CA VAL A 264 -21.12 -0.71 -5.94
C VAL A 264 -22.40 0.11 -5.70
N GLU A 265 -22.77 0.33 -4.43
CA GLU A 265 -23.86 1.23 -4.04
C GLU A 265 -23.46 2.03 -2.79
N HIS A 266 -23.66 3.34 -2.84
CA HIS A 266 -23.37 4.28 -1.73
C HIS A 266 -24.66 4.93 -1.21
N PRO A 267 -24.81 5.10 0.12
CA PRO A 267 -25.85 5.94 0.68
C PRO A 267 -25.51 7.43 0.48
N ALA A 268 -26.51 8.30 0.60
CA ALA A 268 -26.31 9.75 0.51
C ALA A 268 -25.41 10.28 1.65
N ASP A 269 -25.57 9.72 2.85
CA ASP A 269 -24.87 10.14 4.08
C ASP A 269 -23.88 9.06 4.54
N GLY A 270 -22.91 8.73 3.67
CA GLY A 270 -21.82 7.80 3.99
C GLY A 270 -20.61 7.96 3.07
N SER A 271 -19.48 7.39 3.49
CA SER A 271 -18.21 7.37 2.77
C SER A 271 -17.52 6.03 2.98
N ASP A 272 -16.53 5.70 2.15
CA ASP A 272 -15.54 4.70 2.55
C ASP A 272 -14.62 5.25 3.65
N CYS A 273 -14.01 4.34 4.40
CA CYS A 273 -12.93 4.64 5.35
C CYS A 273 -11.58 4.12 4.85
N GLY A 274 -11.42 3.97 3.54
CA GLY A 274 -10.32 3.22 2.94
C GLY A 274 -10.66 1.74 2.68
N ARG A 275 -9.61 0.92 2.54
CA ARG A 275 -9.75 -0.43 1.95
C ARG A 275 -10.69 -1.31 2.76
N ASN A 276 -11.64 -1.94 2.07
CA ASN A 276 -12.57 -2.91 2.64
C ASN A 276 -13.35 -2.35 3.83
N SER A 277 -13.66 -1.05 3.82
CA SER A 277 -14.29 -0.38 4.94
C SER A 277 -15.23 0.73 4.54
N VAL A 278 -16.35 0.83 5.25
CA VAL A 278 -17.43 1.77 4.97
C VAL A 278 -17.90 2.44 6.26
N TYR A 279 -18.36 3.67 6.13
CA TYR A 279 -19.00 4.44 7.18
C TYR A 279 -20.33 5.00 6.66
N ALA A 280 -21.43 4.63 7.30
CA ALA A 280 -22.75 5.21 7.07
C ALA A 280 -23.22 5.86 8.36
N GLN A 281 -23.78 7.07 8.26
CA GLN A 281 -24.59 7.61 9.35
C GLN A 281 -25.99 7.02 9.34
N ASN A 282 -26.58 6.92 8.15
CA ASN A 282 -27.83 6.24 7.88
C ASN A 282 -27.82 5.76 6.43
N GLY A 283 -28.09 4.48 6.21
CA GLY A 283 -28.29 3.93 4.88
C GLY A 283 -27.64 2.56 4.71
N GLN A 284 -27.55 2.17 3.45
CA GLN A 284 -26.99 0.88 3.05
C GLN A 284 -25.84 1.09 2.09
N PHE A 285 -24.79 0.30 2.27
CA PHE A 285 -23.76 0.09 1.26
C PHE A 285 -23.97 -1.27 0.63
N VAL A 286 -23.70 -1.38 -0.67
CA VAL A 286 -23.46 -2.69 -1.28
C VAL A 286 -21.98 -2.77 -1.65
N VAL A 287 -21.31 -3.76 -1.08
CA VAL A 287 -19.93 -4.09 -1.39
C VAL A 287 -19.87 -5.39 -2.17
N GLU A 288 -18.96 -5.48 -3.10
CA GLU A 288 -18.77 -6.61 -3.99
C GLU A 288 -17.33 -7.11 -3.91
N PHE A 289 -17.17 -8.42 -3.74
CA PHE A 289 -15.89 -9.10 -3.83
C PHE A 289 -15.87 -9.95 -5.10
N ALA A 290 -14.75 -9.89 -5.84
CA ALA A 290 -14.49 -10.77 -6.97
C ALA A 290 -13.49 -11.85 -6.57
N LEU A 291 -13.79 -13.09 -6.93
CA LEU A 291 -12.85 -14.20 -6.85
C LEU A 291 -11.79 -14.02 -7.95
N PRO A 292 -10.51 -14.22 -7.62
CA PRO A 292 -9.44 -14.09 -8.58
C PRO A 292 -9.56 -15.09 -9.74
N GLU A 293 -9.15 -14.67 -10.94
CA GLU A 293 -9.36 -15.45 -12.16
C GLU A 293 -8.78 -16.86 -12.09
N ASN A 294 -7.61 -17.02 -11.44
CA ASN A 294 -6.92 -18.29 -11.30
C ASN A 294 -7.66 -19.32 -10.41
N VAL A 295 -8.72 -18.92 -9.69
CA VAL A 295 -9.55 -19.82 -8.87
C VAL A 295 -11.00 -19.90 -9.34
N ARG A 296 -11.39 -19.23 -10.43
CA ARG A 296 -12.79 -19.27 -10.89
C ARG A 296 -13.25 -20.68 -11.30
N ASN A 297 -12.33 -21.56 -11.69
CA ASN A 297 -12.63 -22.96 -12.00
C ASN A 297 -12.60 -23.88 -10.78
N ALA A 298 -12.27 -23.35 -9.59
CA ALA A 298 -12.23 -24.12 -8.36
C ALA A 298 -13.64 -24.36 -7.83
N THR A 299 -13.85 -25.49 -7.16
CA THR A 299 -15.07 -25.72 -6.40
C THR A 299 -14.94 -25.02 -5.05
N ILE A 300 -15.67 -23.93 -4.86
CA ILE A 300 -15.68 -23.19 -3.59
C ILE A 300 -16.61 -23.90 -2.61
N ALA A 301 -16.03 -24.43 -1.54
CA ALA A 301 -16.77 -25.20 -0.54
C ALA A 301 -17.33 -24.31 0.57
N LYS A 302 -16.66 -23.20 0.90
CA LYS A 302 -17.03 -22.33 2.02
C LYS A 302 -16.63 -20.89 1.78
N LEU A 303 -17.52 -19.97 2.13
CA LEU A 303 -17.24 -18.55 2.26
C LEU A 303 -17.17 -18.15 3.73
N GLN A 304 -16.29 -17.20 4.04
CA GLN A 304 -16.10 -16.65 5.37
C GLN A 304 -16.11 -15.12 5.32
N LEU A 305 -16.99 -14.49 6.09
CA LEU A 305 -17.12 -13.05 6.18
C LEU A 305 -16.60 -12.57 7.52
N ALA A 306 -15.54 -11.76 7.49
CA ALA A 306 -14.99 -11.13 8.67
C ALA A 306 -15.53 -9.69 8.79
N LEU A 307 -16.34 -9.44 9.80
CA LEU A 307 -16.92 -8.13 10.12
C LEU A 307 -16.22 -7.53 11.33
N ARG A 308 -15.91 -6.24 11.29
CA ARG A 308 -15.43 -5.51 12.47
C ARG A 308 -15.92 -4.08 12.44
N GLN A 309 -16.23 -3.50 13.59
CA GLN A 309 -16.38 -2.06 13.76
C GLN A 309 -15.23 -1.47 14.59
N ASP A 310 -14.98 -0.16 14.44
CA ASP A 310 -14.02 0.57 15.26
C ASP A 310 -14.32 0.38 16.76
N ASP A 311 -15.59 0.53 17.16
CA ASP A 311 -16.04 0.11 18.47
C ASP A 311 -16.23 -1.41 18.50
N VAL A 312 -15.22 -2.12 19.01
CA VAL A 312 -15.26 -3.59 19.17
C VAL A 312 -16.38 -4.08 20.10
N ARG A 313 -17.03 -3.20 20.86
CA ARG A 313 -18.18 -3.53 21.72
C ARG A 313 -19.52 -3.27 21.02
N ALA A 314 -19.51 -2.64 19.85
CA ALA A 314 -20.71 -2.41 19.07
C ALA A 314 -21.30 -3.73 18.55
N ARG A 315 -22.61 -3.73 18.33
CA ARG A 315 -23.27 -4.85 17.66
C ARG A 315 -22.92 -4.79 16.18
N PRO A 316 -22.59 -5.94 15.55
CA PRO A 316 -22.36 -5.98 14.11
C PRO A 316 -23.52 -5.35 13.35
N PRO A 317 -23.23 -4.68 12.22
CA PRO A 317 -24.27 -4.06 11.42
C PRO A 317 -25.20 -5.12 10.83
N GLN A 318 -26.40 -4.68 10.45
CA GLN A 318 -27.29 -5.55 9.69
C GLN A 318 -26.61 -5.90 8.37
N THR A 319 -26.47 -7.19 8.10
CA THR A 319 -25.75 -7.72 6.95
C THR A 319 -26.70 -8.58 6.14
N GLU A 320 -26.77 -8.32 4.83
CA GLU A 320 -27.51 -9.14 3.87
C GLU A 320 -26.55 -9.63 2.79
N LEU A 321 -26.79 -10.83 2.28
CA LEU A 321 -26.00 -11.47 1.23
C LEU A 321 -26.88 -11.60 0.00
N PHE A 322 -26.34 -11.28 -1.16
CA PHE A 322 -27.10 -11.44 -2.40
C PHE A 322 -27.16 -12.92 -2.80
N ASP A 323 -28.36 -13.43 -2.95
CA ASP A 323 -28.65 -14.75 -3.52
C ASP A 323 -28.81 -14.61 -5.03
N TRP A 324 -27.83 -15.11 -5.78
CA TRP A 324 -27.79 -15.04 -7.24
C TRP A 324 -28.79 -15.99 -7.91
N GLN A 325 -29.25 -17.04 -7.22
CA GLN A 325 -30.22 -17.98 -7.78
C GLN A 325 -31.65 -17.43 -7.72
N ASN A 326 -31.97 -16.70 -6.65
CA ASN A 326 -33.30 -16.11 -6.44
C ASN A 326 -33.35 -14.60 -6.72
N GLU A 327 -32.23 -13.99 -7.09
CA GLU A 327 -32.07 -12.55 -7.33
C GLU A 327 -32.61 -11.71 -6.16
N SER A 328 -32.25 -12.09 -4.93
CA SER A 328 -32.82 -11.50 -3.72
C SER A 328 -31.80 -11.35 -2.60
N TRP A 329 -32.04 -10.45 -1.66
CA TRP A 329 -31.20 -10.27 -0.49
C TRP A 329 -31.66 -11.19 0.64
N VAL A 330 -30.72 -11.92 1.23
CA VAL A 330 -30.96 -12.82 2.37
C VAL A 330 -30.19 -12.29 3.58
N ALA A 331 -30.88 -12.08 4.70
CA ALA A 331 -30.25 -11.60 5.92
C ALA A 331 -29.27 -12.65 6.49
N LEU A 332 -28.07 -12.21 6.87
CA LEU A 332 -27.16 -13.02 7.68
C LEU A 332 -27.72 -13.10 9.10
N GLU A 333 -28.09 -14.31 9.53
CA GLU A 333 -28.65 -14.53 10.86
C GLU A 333 -27.59 -14.40 11.95
N ASN A 334 -27.88 -13.60 12.98
CA ASN A 334 -27.03 -13.42 14.17
C ASN A 334 -25.55 -13.11 13.85
N PRO A 335 -25.25 -12.05 13.09
CA PRO A 335 -23.88 -11.70 12.76
C PRO A 335 -23.07 -11.42 14.03
N VAL A 336 -21.80 -11.82 14.03
CA VAL A 336 -20.84 -11.59 15.11
C VAL A 336 -19.72 -10.66 14.66
N GLN A 337 -19.14 -9.90 15.61
CA GLN A 337 -17.86 -9.22 15.40
C GLN A 337 -16.80 -10.32 15.22
N GLY A 338 -15.99 -10.23 14.18
CA GLY A 338 -15.04 -11.27 13.78
C GLY A 338 -15.56 -12.12 12.63
N LEU A 339 -15.24 -13.41 12.68
CA LEU A 339 -15.46 -14.35 11.57
C LEU A 339 -16.89 -14.93 11.61
N ASN A 340 -17.58 -14.84 10.47
CA ASN A 340 -18.90 -15.40 10.22
C ASN A 340 -18.79 -16.42 9.09
N GLU A 341 -19.24 -17.65 9.33
CA GLU A 341 -19.28 -18.67 8.29
C GLU A 341 -20.57 -18.51 7.47
N LEU A 342 -20.43 -18.43 6.14
CA LEU A 342 -21.60 -18.29 5.27
C LEU A 342 -22.04 -19.67 4.79
N THR A 343 -23.30 -20.00 5.05
CA THR A 343 -23.93 -21.23 4.55
C THR A 343 -24.46 -21.05 3.13
N GLN A 344 -24.64 -22.14 2.38
CA GLN A 344 -25.20 -22.13 1.01
C GLN A 344 -24.35 -21.33 0.01
N THR A 345 -23.04 -21.60 0.01
CA THR A 345 -22.04 -20.88 -0.80
C THR A 345 -22.42 -20.83 -2.28
N GLU A 346 -23.01 -21.89 -2.81
CA GLU A 346 -23.48 -22.02 -4.19
C GLU A 346 -24.60 -21.04 -4.59
N ARG A 347 -25.32 -20.47 -3.62
CA ARG A 347 -26.35 -19.44 -3.86
C ARG A 347 -25.77 -18.03 -3.80
N LEU A 348 -24.69 -17.86 -3.05
CA LEU A 348 -24.07 -16.56 -2.75
C LEU A 348 -22.97 -16.17 -3.73
N LEU A 349 -22.55 -17.10 -4.59
CA LEU A 349 -21.52 -16.90 -5.61
C LEU A 349 -22.16 -16.82 -7.00
N SER A 350 -21.86 -15.77 -7.76
CA SER A 350 -22.26 -15.69 -9.17
C SER A 350 -21.44 -16.63 -10.06
N ASP A 351 -21.90 -16.86 -11.28
CA ASP A 351 -21.21 -17.68 -12.30
C ASP A 351 -19.80 -17.17 -12.64
N ASP A 352 -19.53 -15.88 -12.44
CA ASP A 352 -18.23 -15.25 -12.66
C ASP A 352 -17.45 -14.97 -11.36
N GLY A 353 -17.89 -15.56 -10.26
CA GLY A 353 -17.17 -15.57 -8.99
C GLY A 353 -17.31 -14.29 -8.18
N ARG A 354 -18.47 -13.64 -8.20
CA ARG A 354 -18.75 -12.46 -7.36
C ARG A 354 -19.62 -12.80 -6.16
N VAL A 355 -19.35 -12.12 -5.06
CA VAL A 355 -20.16 -12.14 -3.84
C VAL A 355 -20.52 -10.70 -3.49
N GLN A 356 -21.82 -10.42 -3.36
CA GLN A 356 -22.31 -9.10 -2.95
C GLN A 356 -22.84 -9.16 -1.52
N ILE A 357 -22.45 -8.15 -0.74
CA ILE A 357 -22.78 -8.01 0.67
C ILE A 357 -23.35 -6.62 0.87
N ARG A 358 -24.56 -6.55 1.41
CA ARG A 358 -25.16 -5.29 1.80
C ARG A 358 -24.97 -5.09 3.29
N ILE A 359 -24.45 -3.93 3.66
CA ILE A 359 -24.28 -3.51 5.04
C ILE A 359 -25.19 -2.33 5.29
N THR A 360 -26.09 -2.50 6.25
CA THR A 360 -26.96 -1.44 6.75
C THR A 360 -26.53 -1.11 8.16
N ASP A 361 -26.03 0.12 8.35
CA ASP A 361 -25.72 0.66 9.67
C ASP A 361 -26.68 1.80 9.99
N GLN A 362 -27.21 1.76 11.21
CA GLN A 362 -28.08 2.79 11.78
C GLN A 362 -27.44 3.43 13.02
N SER A 363 -26.15 3.17 13.24
CA SER A 363 -25.41 3.57 14.43
C SER A 363 -24.18 4.39 14.07
N PHE A 364 -23.86 5.36 14.92
CA PHE A 364 -22.65 6.19 14.83
C PHE A 364 -21.41 5.45 15.38
N SER A 365 -21.23 4.17 15.02
CA SER A 365 -20.23 3.28 15.65
C SER A 365 -18.83 3.34 15.00
N GLY A 366 -18.62 4.26 14.06
CA GLY A 366 -17.37 4.41 13.31
C GLY A 366 -17.36 3.57 12.03
N CYS A 367 -16.18 3.24 11.53
CA CYS A 367 -16.03 2.48 10.30
C CYS A 367 -16.36 1.00 10.53
N THR A 368 -17.05 0.41 9.56
CA THR A 368 -17.27 -1.04 9.45
C THR A 368 -16.30 -1.61 8.42
N TYR A 369 -15.49 -2.58 8.83
CA TYR A 369 -14.57 -3.36 8.00
C TYR A 369 -15.22 -4.66 7.59
N ILE A 370 -15.13 -4.98 6.29
CA ILE A 370 -15.81 -6.10 5.66
C ILE A 370 -14.76 -6.85 4.85
N ASN A 371 -14.42 -8.07 5.25
CA ASN A 371 -13.41 -8.86 4.57
C ASN A 371 -13.96 -10.24 4.20
N LEU A 372 -13.81 -10.64 2.94
CA LEU A 372 -14.22 -11.96 2.48
C LEU A 372 -13.00 -12.89 2.32
N GLY A 373 -13.15 -14.10 2.81
CA GLY A 373 -12.25 -15.24 2.55
C GLY A 373 -13.06 -16.45 2.10
N PHE A 374 -12.37 -17.48 1.62
CA PHE A 374 -13.00 -18.69 1.11
C PHE A 374 -12.07 -19.89 1.14
N SER A 375 -12.65 -21.09 1.18
CA SER A 375 -11.92 -22.34 0.97
C SER A 375 -12.59 -23.19 -0.10
N GLY A 376 -11.79 -23.98 -0.79
CA GLY A 376 -12.24 -24.79 -1.92
C GLY A 376 -11.21 -25.82 -2.35
N GLU A 377 -11.50 -26.44 -3.49
CA GLU A 377 -10.67 -27.47 -4.10
C GLU A 377 -10.49 -27.18 -5.60
N ARG A 378 -9.28 -27.43 -6.11
CA ARG A 378 -8.91 -27.30 -7.53
C ARG A 378 -8.65 -28.63 -8.18
#